data_AF-A0A8T2S4X5-F1
#
_entry.id   AF-A0A8T2S4X5-F1
#
_cell.length_a   1.000
_cell.length_b   1.000
_cell.length_c   1.000
_cell.angle_alpha   90.00
_cell.angle_beta   90.00
_cell.angle_gamma   90.00
#
_symmetry.space_group_name_H-M   'P 1'
#
loop_
_entity.id
_entity.type
_entity.pdbx_description
1 polymer ?
#
loop_
_entity_poly.entity_id
_entity_poly.type
_entity_poly.pdbx_seq_one_letter_code
_entity_poly.pdbx_strand_id
1 'polypeptide(L)'
;MIHTYIRTYIHACMHTCIHTYIHTYIHTYIHTYIHTYIHTYIHTYIHTYIHTYIHTYIHTYIHTYIHTYIHTYIHTYIHTYIHTYIHTYIHTYIHTYIHTYIHTYIHTYIHTYIHACMHACMDTYIYTYIIHTYMHTYIHTCIHTCIHRYIHTCIHTCIHTCIHTYIHA
;
A
#
# COMPACT_ATOMS: atom_id res chain seq x y z
N MET A 1 -18.90 -12.47 117.47
CA MET A 1 -17.57 -11.94 117.08
C MET A 1 -16.88 -12.85 116.06
N ILE A 2 -16.60 -14.13 116.37
CA ILE A 2 -15.97 -15.06 115.41
C ILE A 2 -16.87 -15.39 114.21
N HIS A 3 -18.14 -15.75 114.44
CA HIS A 3 -19.07 -16.11 113.36
C HIS A 3 -19.34 -14.95 112.38
N THR A 4 -19.46 -13.72 112.89
CA THR A 4 -19.60 -12.51 112.08
C THR A 4 -18.34 -12.23 111.27
N TYR A 5 -17.15 -12.40 111.85
CA TYR A 5 -15.87 -12.22 111.17
C TYR A 5 -15.66 -13.24 110.03
N ILE A 6 -15.93 -14.52 110.30
CA ILE A 6 -15.84 -15.59 109.30
C ILE A 6 -16.81 -15.30 108.14
N ARG A 7 -18.06 -14.91 108.45
CA ARG A 7 -19.06 -14.60 107.42
C ARG A 7 -18.67 -13.39 106.58
N THR A 8 -18.16 -12.31 107.16
CA THR A 8 -17.70 -11.14 106.40
C THR A 8 -16.48 -11.45 105.57
N TYR A 9 -15.54 -12.25 106.10
CA TYR A 9 -14.33 -12.64 105.38
C TYR A 9 -14.63 -13.54 104.18
N ILE A 10 -15.48 -14.56 104.36
CA ILE A 10 -15.92 -15.44 103.27
C ILE A 10 -16.71 -14.65 102.23
N HIS A 11 -17.60 -13.75 102.66
CA HIS A 11 -18.37 -12.92 101.73
C HIS A 11 -17.47 -11.98 100.92
N ALA A 12 -16.52 -11.30 101.57
CA ALA A 12 -15.57 -10.43 100.89
C ALA A 12 -14.67 -11.21 99.92
N CYS A 13 -14.16 -12.38 100.32
CA CYS A 13 -13.32 -13.23 99.48
C CYS A 13 -14.08 -13.80 98.27
N MET A 14 -15.31 -14.29 98.48
CA MET A 14 -16.17 -14.75 97.40
C MET A 14 -16.52 -13.62 96.45
N HIS A 15 -16.88 -12.45 96.98
CA HIS A 15 -17.21 -11.29 96.16
C HIS A 15 -16.02 -10.83 95.33
N THR A 16 -14.83 -10.68 95.93
CA THR A 16 -13.63 -10.25 95.19
C THR A 16 -13.17 -11.30 94.20
N CYS A 17 -13.19 -12.59 94.55
CA CYS A 17 -12.77 -13.66 93.64
C CYS A 17 -13.71 -13.81 92.45
N ILE A 18 -15.03 -13.80 92.69
CA ILE A 18 -16.04 -13.84 91.61
C ILE A 18 -15.96 -12.58 90.76
N HIS A 19 -15.92 -11.40 91.38
CA HIS A 19 -15.85 -10.14 90.65
C HIS A 19 -14.58 -10.06 89.80
N THR A 20 -13.42 -10.38 90.36
CA THR A 20 -12.16 -10.35 89.60
C THR A 20 -12.15 -11.39 88.51
N TYR A 21 -12.57 -12.62 88.76
CA TYR A 21 -12.60 -13.68 87.74
C TYR A 21 -13.58 -13.33 86.61
N ILE A 22 -14.82 -12.98 86.93
CA ILE A 22 -15.83 -12.61 85.93
C ILE A 22 -15.39 -11.36 85.17
N HIS A 23 -14.99 -10.30 85.87
CA HIS A 23 -14.59 -9.06 85.23
C HIS A 23 -13.36 -9.27 84.34
N THR A 24 -12.30 -9.90 84.85
CA THR A 24 -11.08 -10.11 84.05
C THR A 24 -11.34 -11.06 82.90
N TYR A 25 -11.99 -12.21 83.11
CA TYR A 25 -12.22 -13.18 82.06
C TYR A 25 -13.16 -12.64 80.98
N ILE A 26 -14.31 -12.08 81.37
CA ILE A 26 -15.26 -11.52 80.40
C ILE A 26 -14.66 -10.31 79.70
N HIS A 27 -14.07 -9.37 80.43
CA HIS A 27 -13.50 -8.18 79.81
C HIS A 27 -12.34 -8.54 78.89
N THR A 28 -11.40 -9.38 79.33
CA THR A 28 -10.26 -9.75 78.48
C THR A 28 -10.70 -10.59 77.30
N TYR A 29 -11.56 -11.59 77.49
CA TYR A 29 -12.02 -12.45 76.40
C TYR A 29 -12.84 -11.68 75.37
N ILE A 30 -13.84 -10.90 75.82
CA ILE A 30 -14.67 -10.09 74.92
C ILE A 30 -13.81 -9.03 74.24
N HIS A 31 -13.00 -8.28 74.99
CA HIS A 31 -12.19 -7.22 74.40
C HIS A 31 -11.16 -7.79 73.42
N THR A 32 -10.42 -8.84 73.78
CA THR A 32 -9.42 -9.42 72.87
C THR A 32 -10.08 -10.07 71.69
N TYR A 33 -11.13 -10.89 71.86
CA TYR A 33 -11.77 -11.59 70.76
C TYR A 33 -12.46 -10.61 69.81
N ILE A 34 -13.27 -9.68 70.33
CA ILE A 34 -13.97 -8.70 69.49
C ILE A 34 -12.95 -7.77 68.82
N HIS A 35 -12.00 -7.22 69.57
CA HIS A 35 -11.04 -6.29 68.98
C HIS A 35 -10.15 -7.00 67.95
N THR A 36 -9.61 -8.19 68.25
CA THR A 36 -8.75 -8.88 67.29
C THR A 36 -9.55 -9.35 66.09
N TYR A 37 -10.72 -9.96 66.27
CA TYR A 37 -11.54 -10.46 65.18
C TYR A 37 -12.04 -9.33 64.29
N ILE A 38 -12.64 -8.28 64.86
CA ILE A 38 -13.14 -7.14 64.10
C ILE A 38 -11.98 -6.42 63.42
N HIS A 39 -10.91 -6.11 64.16
CA HIS A 39 -9.78 -5.40 63.56
C HIS A 39 -9.11 -6.22 62.47
N THR A 40 -8.83 -7.50 62.69
CA THR A 40 -8.19 -8.34 61.67
C THR A 40 -9.12 -8.54 60.49
N TYR A 41 -10.39 -8.88 60.70
CA TYR A 41 -11.32 -9.13 59.60
C TYR A 41 -11.59 -7.87 58.78
N ILE A 42 -11.91 -6.75 59.43
CA ILE A 42 -12.16 -5.48 58.73
C ILE A 42 -10.89 -5.01 58.04
N HIS A 43 -9.76 -4.96 58.75
CA HIS A 43 -8.51 -4.47 58.16
C HIS A 43 -8.06 -5.37 57.01
N THR A 44 -8.05 -6.69 57.18
CA THR A 44 -7.64 -7.60 56.11
C THR A 44 -8.61 -7.55 54.95
N TYR A 45 -9.93 -7.63 55.19
CA TYR A 45 -10.92 -7.63 54.11
C TYR A 45 -10.92 -6.31 53.35
N ILE A 46 -10.99 -5.17 54.04
CA ILE A 46 -10.98 -3.85 53.39
C ILE A 46 -9.66 -3.62 52.69
N HIS A 47 -8.53 -3.84 53.37
CA HIS A 47 -7.23 -3.59 52.76
C HIS A 47 -6.97 -4.52 51.58
N THR A 48 -7.22 -5.83 51.71
CA THR A 48 -7.00 -6.76 50.60
C THR A 48 -7.97 -6.45 49.48
N TYR A 49 -9.27 -6.34 49.73
CA TYR A 49 -10.25 -6.13 48.67
C TYR A 49 -10.03 -4.80 47.94
N ILE A 50 -9.86 -3.70 48.68
CA ILE A 50 -9.62 -2.39 48.05
C ILE A 50 -8.28 -2.40 47.33
N HIS A 51 -7.21 -2.86 47.97
CA HIS A 51 -5.90 -2.86 47.33
C HIS A 51 -5.88 -3.77 46.10
N THR A 52 -6.39 -4.99 46.19
CA THR A 52 -6.43 -5.90 45.05
C THR A 52 -7.32 -5.35 43.97
N TYR A 53 -8.54 -4.92 44.28
CA TYR A 53 -9.48 -4.45 43.28
C TYR A 53 -8.97 -3.19 42.57
N ILE A 54 -8.53 -2.18 43.33
CA ILE A 54 -7.99 -0.95 42.75
C ILE A 54 -6.73 -1.26 41.96
N HIS A 55 -5.78 -2.00 42.54
CA HIS A 55 -4.52 -2.29 41.86
C HIS A 55 -4.77 -3.12 40.60
N THR A 56 -5.57 -4.20 40.67
CA THR A 56 -5.86 -5.02 39.49
C THR A 56 -6.61 -4.21 38.47
N TYR A 57 -7.69 -3.52 38.84
CA TYR A 57 -8.52 -2.80 37.88
C TYR A 57 -7.74 -1.67 37.20
N ILE A 58 -7.05 -0.83 37.98
CA ILE A 58 -6.26 0.27 37.43
C ILE A 58 -5.12 -0.29 36.60
N HIS A 59 -4.35 -1.24 37.12
CA HIS A 59 -3.21 -1.79 36.37
C HIS A 59 -3.68 -2.49 35.10
N THR A 60 -4.69 -3.36 35.16
CA THR A 60 -5.19 -4.03 33.97
C THR A 60 -5.77 -3.03 33.00
N TYR A 61 -6.63 -2.12 33.44
CA TYR A 61 -7.29 -1.16 32.55
C TYR A 61 -6.27 -0.25 31.88
N ILE A 62 -5.38 0.38 32.64
CA ILE A 62 -4.34 1.26 32.11
C ILE A 62 -3.40 0.48 31.21
N HIS A 63 -2.90 -0.68 31.64
CA HIS A 63 -1.99 -1.47 30.83
C HIS A 63 -2.68 -1.94 29.53
N THR A 64 -3.89 -2.49 29.60
CA THR A 64 -4.60 -2.92 28.40
C THR A 64 -4.93 -1.75 27.51
N TYR A 65 -5.43 -0.63 28.03
CA TYR A 65 -5.83 0.50 27.23
C TYR A 65 -4.63 1.15 26.57
N ILE A 66 -3.56 1.44 27.32
CA ILE A 66 -2.34 2.02 26.78
C ILE A 66 -1.69 1.07 25.79
N HIS A 67 -1.52 -0.20 26.16
CA HIS A 67 -0.87 -1.17 25.27
C HIS A 67 -1.69 -1.37 24.01
N THR A 68 -3.01 -1.59 24.10
CA THR A 68 -3.84 -1.78 22.91
C THR A 68 -3.90 -0.52 22.07
N TYR A 69 -4.09 0.65 22.67
CA TYR A 69 -4.17 1.90 21.92
C TYR A 69 -2.84 2.24 21.24
N ILE A 70 -1.73 2.22 21.98
CA ILE A 70 -0.41 2.51 21.42
C ILE A 70 -0.05 1.46 20.36
N HIS A 71 -0.21 0.18 20.66
CA HIS A 71 0.13 -0.87 19.70
C HIS A 71 -0.75 -0.80 18.46
N THR A 72 -2.07 -0.66 18.60
CA THR A 72 -2.95 -0.58 17.43
C THR A 72 -2.71 0.69 16.65
N TYR A 73 -2.60 1.85 17.29
CA TYR A 73 -2.37 3.12 16.63
C TYR A 73 -1.01 3.14 15.91
N ILE A 74 0.07 2.77 16.59
CA ILE A 74 1.41 2.74 15.98
C ILE A 74 1.44 1.69 14.87
N HIS A 75 0.97 0.47 15.12
CA HIS A 75 1.00 -0.58 14.10
C HIS A 75 0.14 -0.20 12.89
N THR A 76 -1.08 0.28 13.09
CA THR A 76 -1.95 0.69 11.97
C THR A 76 -1.37 1.89 11.25
N TYR A 77 -0.91 2.93 11.95
CA TYR A 77 -0.33 4.11 11.32
C TYR A 77 0.92 3.77 10.53
N ILE A 78 1.88 3.08 11.14
CA ILE A 78 3.12 2.68 10.47
C ILE A 78 2.82 1.75 9.31
N HIS A 79 2.02 0.70 9.52
CA HIS A 79 1.70 -0.25 8.46
C HIS A 79 0.95 0.44 7.32
N THR A 80 -0.09 1.20 7.59
CA THR A 80 -0.86 1.88 6.54
C THR A 80 -0.02 2.93 5.85
N TYR A 81 0.71 3.80 6.57
CA TYR A 81 1.52 4.85 5.97
C TYR A 81 2.65 4.27 5.13
N ILE A 82 3.44 3.35 5.69
CA ILE A 82 4.56 2.74 4.96
C ILE A 82 4.04 1.92 3.79
N HIS A 83 3.03 1.06 3.99
CA HIS A 83 2.50 0.23 2.91
C HIS A 83 1.89 1.09 1.81
N THR A 84 1.05 2.08 2.15
CA THR A 84 0.44 2.95 1.14
C THR A 84 1.48 3.80 0.45
N TYR A 85 2.42 4.43 1.17
CA TYR A 85 3.45 5.26 0.57
C TYR A 85 4.38 4.44 -0.33
N ILE A 86 4.93 3.32 0.16
CA ILE A 86 5.81 2.48 -0.63
C ILE A 86 5.06 1.88 -1.82
N HIS A 87 3.87 1.31 -1.60
CA HIS A 87 3.11 0.71 -2.69
C HIS A 87 2.73 1.75 -3.72
N THR A 88 2.18 2.91 -3.33
CA THR A 88 1.81 3.96 -4.28
C THR A 88 3.04 4.52 -4.97
N TYR A 89 4.11 4.84 -4.27
CA TYR A 89 5.32 5.39 -4.87
C TYR A 89 5.96 4.40 -5.84
N ILE A 90 6.20 3.16 -5.43
CA ILE A 90 6.80 2.14 -6.28
C ILE A 90 5.88 1.81 -7.44
N HIS A 91 4.59 1.56 -7.19
CA HIS A 91 3.65 1.22 -8.25
C HIS A 91 3.51 2.37 -9.24
N THR A 92 3.31 3.61 -8.77
CA THR A 92 3.20 4.76 -9.68
C THR A 92 4.49 5.01 -10.42
N TYR A 93 5.65 5.00 -9.75
CA TYR A 93 6.93 5.24 -10.40
C TYR A 93 7.24 4.16 -11.43
N ILE A 94 7.17 2.88 -11.06
CA ILE A 94 7.44 1.77 -11.97
C ILE A 94 6.42 1.75 -13.10
N HIS A 95 5.11 1.82 -12.78
CA HIS A 95 4.08 1.78 -13.81
C HIS A 95 4.20 2.98 -14.74
N THR A 96 4.31 4.21 -14.23
CA THR A 96 4.43 5.38 -15.10
C THR A 96 5.72 5.35 -15.88
N TYR A 97 6.88 5.08 -15.27
CA TYR A 97 8.16 5.08 -15.97
C TYR A 97 8.22 3.98 -17.03
N ILE A 98 7.91 2.73 -16.66
CA ILE A 98 7.93 1.62 -17.61
C ILE A 98 6.87 1.79 -18.68
N HIS A 99 5.62 2.09 -18.30
CA HIS A 99 4.56 2.26 -19.29
C HIS A 99 4.84 3.43 -20.21
N THR A 100 5.23 4.61 -19.69
CA THR A 100 5.54 5.76 -20.55
C THR A 100 6.77 5.49 -21.39
N TYR A 101 7.85 4.93 -20.85
CA TYR A 101 9.06 4.65 -21.62
C TYR A 101 8.82 3.62 -22.70
N ILE A 102 8.23 2.47 -22.36
CA ILE A 102 7.93 1.41 -23.34
C ILE A 102 6.91 1.91 -24.35
N HIS A 103 5.80 2.49 -23.91
CA HIS A 103 4.78 2.97 -24.82
C HIS A 103 5.32 4.07 -25.73
N THR A 104 5.98 5.10 -25.20
CA THR A 104 6.52 6.17 -26.04
C THR A 104 7.61 5.65 -26.95
N TYR A 105 8.59 4.89 -26.45
CA TYR A 105 9.69 4.41 -27.27
C TYR A 105 9.21 3.46 -28.36
N ILE A 106 8.45 2.41 -28.01
CA ILE A 106 7.95 1.44 -28.98
C ILE A 106 6.96 2.09 -29.93
N HIS A 107 5.96 2.82 -29.41
CA HIS A 107 4.95 3.43 -30.27
C HIS A 107 5.59 4.47 -31.19
N THR A 108 6.41 5.39 -30.68
CA THR A 108 7.04 6.40 -31.54
C THR A 108 8.00 5.75 -32.51
N TYR A 109 8.89 4.85 -32.08
CA TYR A 109 9.87 4.24 -32.97
C TYR A 109 9.20 3.42 -34.07
N ILE A 110 8.30 2.50 -33.70
CA ILE A 110 7.60 1.66 -34.68
C ILE A 110 6.70 2.49 -35.57
N HIS A 111 5.87 3.37 -34.99
CA HIS A 111 4.94 4.18 -35.78
C HIS A 111 5.71 5.11 -36.71
N THR A 112 6.71 5.85 -36.23
CA THR A 112 7.46 6.77 -37.08
C THR A 112 8.29 6.04 -38.12
N TYR A 113 8.96 4.94 -37.77
CA TYR A 113 9.78 4.19 -38.72
C TYR A 113 8.92 3.52 -39.80
N ILE A 114 7.86 2.81 -39.42
CA ILE A 114 6.97 2.16 -40.39
C ILE A 114 6.25 3.21 -41.24
N HIS A 115 5.70 4.25 -40.62
CA HIS A 115 5.00 5.30 -41.36
C HIS A 115 5.94 6.04 -42.31
N ALA A 116 7.14 6.44 -41.86
CA ALA A 116 8.12 7.10 -42.71
C ALA A 116 8.61 6.18 -43.84
N CYS A 117 8.85 4.90 -43.55
CA CYS A 117 9.26 3.91 -44.56
C CYS A 117 8.16 3.69 -45.60
N MET A 118 6.91 3.51 -45.17
CA MET A 118 5.79 3.38 -46.10
C MET A 118 5.62 4.64 -46.94
N HIS A 119 5.65 5.82 -46.31
CA HIS A 119 5.49 7.08 -47.03
C HIS A 119 6.60 7.28 -48.05
N ALA A 120 7.86 7.07 -47.66
CA ALA A 120 9.00 7.15 -48.58
C ALA A 120 8.93 6.11 -49.70
N CYS A 121 8.50 4.88 -49.41
CA CYS A 121 8.32 3.81 -50.40
C CYS A 121 7.21 4.18 -51.40
N MET A 122 6.08 4.68 -50.93
CA MET A 122 4.96 5.07 -51.78
C MET A 122 5.32 6.30 -52.62
N ASP A 123 5.97 7.31 -52.03
CA ASP A 123 6.41 8.51 -52.73
C ASP A 123 7.43 8.16 -53.82
N THR A 124 8.43 7.33 -53.50
CA THR A 124 9.42 6.89 -54.49
C THR A 124 8.78 6.04 -55.58
N TYR A 125 7.89 5.11 -55.24
CA TYR A 125 7.16 4.30 -56.23
C TYR A 125 6.34 5.17 -57.17
N ILE A 126 5.51 6.08 -56.64
CA ILE A 126 4.68 6.96 -57.47
C ILE A 126 5.56 7.86 -58.34
N TYR A 127 6.57 8.50 -57.76
CA TYR A 127 7.40 9.47 -58.49
C TYR A 127 8.30 8.80 -59.53
N THR A 128 8.99 7.72 -59.19
CA THR A 128 9.95 7.07 -60.10
C THR A 128 9.27 6.12 -61.07
N TYR A 129 8.32 5.30 -60.62
CA TYR A 129 7.70 4.31 -61.47
C TYR A 129 6.58 4.91 -62.32
N ILE A 130 5.62 5.60 -61.69
CA ILE A 130 4.48 6.12 -62.43
C ILE A 130 4.89 7.36 -63.23
N ILE A 131 5.50 8.37 -62.62
CA ILE A 131 5.79 9.59 -63.36
C ILE A 131 6.99 9.39 -64.29
N HIS A 132 8.15 8.98 -63.76
CA HIS A 132 9.34 8.91 -64.60
C HIS A 132 9.29 7.74 -65.59
N THR A 133 9.05 6.49 -65.17
CA THR A 133 9.04 5.40 -66.18
C THR A 133 7.83 5.45 -67.10
N TYR A 134 6.61 5.67 -66.63
CA TYR A 134 5.46 5.71 -67.54
C TYR A 134 5.46 6.99 -68.39
N MET A 135 5.56 8.18 -67.81
CA MET A 135 5.48 9.39 -68.64
C MET A 135 6.76 9.60 -69.44
N HIS A 136 7.94 9.58 -68.80
CA HIS A 136 9.16 9.89 -69.52
C HIS A 136 9.51 8.78 -70.50
N THR A 137 9.60 7.50 -70.08
CA THR A 137 10.03 6.48 -71.05
C THR A 137 8.98 6.19 -72.10
N TYR A 138 7.68 6.06 -71.77
CA TYR A 138 6.66 5.79 -72.79
C TYR A 138 6.53 6.95 -73.77
N ILE A 139 6.41 8.19 -73.29
CA ILE A 139 6.21 9.34 -74.17
C ILE A 139 7.51 9.65 -74.92
N HIS A 140 8.66 9.71 -74.25
CA HIS A 140 9.92 10.01 -74.91
C HIS A 140 10.26 8.91 -75.92
N THR A 141 10.17 7.63 -75.55
CA THR A 141 10.50 6.56 -76.52
C THR A 141 9.45 6.47 -77.62
N CYS A 142 8.14 6.56 -77.36
CA CYS A 142 7.15 6.56 -78.44
C CYS A 142 7.35 7.74 -79.37
N ILE A 143 7.46 8.96 -78.85
CA ILE A 143 7.60 10.15 -79.70
C ILE A 143 8.95 10.13 -80.42
N HIS A 144 10.05 9.87 -79.72
CA HIS A 144 11.38 9.82 -80.32
C HIS A 144 11.47 8.72 -81.38
N THR A 145 11.01 7.50 -81.08
CA THR A 145 11.05 6.40 -82.06
C THR A 145 10.09 6.62 -83.22
N CYS A 146 8.89 7.15 -82.98
CA CYS A 146 7.95 7.46 -84.06
C CYS A 146 8.47 8.57 -84.97
N ILE A 147 8.99 9.67 -84.41
CA ILE A 147 9.55 10.76 -85.20
C ILE A 147 10.84 10.31 -85.90
N HIS A 148 11.77 9.69 -85.19
CA HIS A 148 13.02 9.21 -85.76
C HIS A 148 12.75 8.17 -86.85
N ARG A 149 11.87 7.19 -86.61
CA ARG A 149 11.52 6.19 -87.63
C ARG A 149 10.83 6.85 -88.80
N TYR A 150 9.84 7.72 -88.58
CA TYR A 150 9.14 8.42 -89.66
C TYR A 150 10.10 9.25 -90.53
N ILE A 151 10.92 10.09 -89.91
CA ILE A 151 11.92 10.92 -90.60
C ILE A 151 12.92 10.02 -91.33
N HIS A 152 13.47 9.01 -90.66
CA HIS A 152 14.44 8.10 -91.27
C HIS A 152 13.82 7.34 -92.44
N THR A 153 12.63 6.76 -92.27
CA THR A 153 11.97 6.02 -93.36
C THR A 153 11.57 6.94 -94.49
N CYS A 154 10.97 8.10 -94.23
CA CYS A 154 10.53 9.02 -95.28
C CYS A 154 11.71 9.62 -96.04
N ILE A 155 12.77 10.05 -95.34
CA ILE A 155 13.95 10.59 -96.01
C ILE A 155 14.67 9.47 -96.77
N HIS A 156 14.87 8.31 -96.17
CA HIS A 156 15.52 7.18 -96.83
C HIS A 156 14.73 6.70 -98.04
N THR A 157 13.42 6.50 -97.92
CA THR A 157 12.59 6.07 -99.05
C THR A 157 12.52 7.16 -100.10
N CYS A 158 12.34 8.43 -99.75
CA CYS A 158 12.26 9.52 -100.71
C CYS A 158 13.56 9.71 -101.49
N ILE A 159 14.72 9.68 -100.81
CA ILE A 159 16.03 9.72 -101.47
C ILE A 159 16.22 8.49 -102.36
N HIS A 160 15.91 7.29 -101.84
CA HIS A 160 16.05 6.04 -102.61
C HIS A 160 15.15 6.03 -103.84
N THR A 161 13.88 6.44 -103.71
CA THR A 161 12.95 6.52 -104.84
C THR A 161 13.37 7.59 -105.83
N CYS A 162 13.77 8.78 -105.38
CA CYS A 162 14.24 9.85 -106.28
C CYS A 162 15.47 9.41 -107.09
N ILE A 163 16.45 8.79 -106.44
CA ILE A 163 17.64 8.27 -107.12
C ILE A 163 17.24 7.16 -108.10
N HIS A 164 16.39 6.23 -107.69
CA HIS A 164 15.95 5.13 -108.56
C HIS A 164 15.18 5.64 -109.78
N THR A 165 14.25 6.59 -109.62
CA THR A 165 13.51 7.20 -110.73
C THR A 165 14.41 8.03 -111.64
N TYR A 166 15.44 8.69 -111.10
CA TYR A 166 16.40 9.47 -111.88
C TYR A 166 17.34 8.59 -112.70
N ILE A 167 17.73 7.41 -112.19
CA ILE A 167 18.62 6.47 -112.89
C ILE A 167 17.85 5.67 -113.96
N HIS A 168 16.56 5.39 -113.75
CA HIS A 168 15.74 4.59 -114.66
C HIS A 168 14.84 5.41 -115.62
N ALA A 169 14.99 6.73 -115.65
CA ALA A 169 14.42 7.62 -116.66
C ALA A 169 15.46 7.96 -117.74
#